data_AF-A0A970NXB0-F1
#
_entry.id   AF-A0A970NXB0-F1
#
_cell.length_a   1.000
_cell.length_b   1.000
_cell.length_c   1.000
_cell.angle_alpha   90.00
_cell.angle_beta   90.00
_cell.angle_gamma   90.00
#
_symmetry.space_group_name_H-M   'P 1'
#
loop_
_entity.id
_entity.type
_entity.pdbx_description
1 polymer ?
#
loop_
_entity_poly.entity_id
_entity_poly.type
_entity_poly.pdbx_seq_one_letter_code
_entity_poly.pdbx_strand_id
1 'polypeptide(L)'
;MQETEAIYPLDPEKIYYSRDELTLETADGPKTLRLGAWLNYDPVRIHKMIVREKTLKVDAIEVYNPLMSKLRRADQVYYKKFMGLNVTIDFPGFASDILAKIPFENDPIGFYKWWRKGKHEDKVYLSKVNQFILFQKVSLMEPKTMLKKDLEFVRNF
;
A
#
# COMPACT_ATOMS: atom_id res chain seq x y z
N MET A 1 41.21 -12.46 -18.61
CA MET A 1 40.12 -13.39 -18.22
C MET A 1 38.86 -12.56 -18.27
N GLN A 2 37.95 -12.82 -19.20
CA GLN A 2 36.64 -12.17 -19.16
C GLN A 2 35.89 -12.79 -17.99
N GLU A 3 35.71 -12.04 -16.91
CA GLU A 3 34.74 -12.40 -15.87
C GLU A 3 33.38 -12.46 -16.56
N THR A 4 32.90 -13.66 -16.83
CA THR A 4 31.47 -13.86 -17.08
C THR A 4 30.74 -13.42 -15.82
N GLU A 5 30.14 -12.23 -15.85
CA GLU A 5 29.29 -11.74 -14.78
C GLU A 5 28.25 -12.83 -14.47
N ALA A 6 28.29 -13.37 -13.25
CA ALA A 6 27.33 -14.36 -12.83
C ALA A 6 25.93 -13.72 -12.85
N ILE A 7 25.04 -14.27 -13.69
CA ILE A 7 23.65 -13.84 -13.78
C ILE A 7 22.86 -14.59 -12.71
N TYR A 8 22.15 -13.85 -11.86
CA TYR A 8 21.30 -14.39 -10.80
C TYR A 8 19.83 -14.12 -11.15
N PRO A 9 19.23 -14.93 -12.05
CA PRO A 9 17.85 -14.72 -12.46
C PRO A 9 16.88 -14.89 -11.28
N LEU A 10 15.69 -14.32 -11.44
CA LEU A 10 14.60 -14.51 -10.50
C LEU A 10 14.12 -15.97 -10.51
N ASP A 11 14.08 -16.59 -9.34
CA ASP A 11 13.48 -17.88 -9.08
C ASP A 11 12.17 -17.67 -8.27
N PRO A 12 10.99 -17.84 -8.88
CA PRO A 12 9.71 -17.64 -8.20
C PRO A 12 9.44 -18.58 -7.02
N GLU A 13 10.16 -19.70 -6.92
CA GLU A 13 10.01 -20.68 -5.84
C GLU A 13 10.96 -20.44 -4.67
N LYS A 14 12.05 -19.68 -4.89
CA LYS A 14 12.99 -19.32 -3.84
C LYS A 14 12.43 -18.23 -2.92
N ILE A 15 12.62 -18.41 -1.61
CA ILE A 15 12.47 -17.34 -0.63
C ILE A 15 13.80 -16.59 -0.56
N TYR A 16 13.79 -15.31 -0.95
CA TYR A 16 14.98 -14.47 -0.93
C TYR A 16 15.17 -13.75 0.40
N TYR A 17 16.43 -13.70 0.83
CA TYR A 17 16.93 -13.00 2.02
C TYR A 17 17.72 -11.75 1.63
N SER A 18 18.10 -10.93 2.62
CA SER A 18 18.74 -9.63 2.34
C SER A 18 20.09 -9.76 1.60
N ARG A 19 20.80 -10.87 1.81
CA ARG A 19 22.11 -11.15 1.21
C ARG A 19 22.05 -11.82 -0.16
N ASP A 20 20.89 -12.34 -0.56
CA ASP A 20 20.74 -12.99 -1.86
C ASP A 20 20.91 -11.99 -3.00
N GLU A 21 21.60 -12.42 -4.04
CA GLU A 21 21.80 -11.63 -5.26
C GLU A 21 20.65 -11.86 -6.24
N LEU A 22 20.24 -10.79 -6.89
CA LEU A 22 19.17 -10.79 -7.88
C LEU A 22 19.55 -9.85 -9.03
N THR A 23 19.49 -10.37 -10.25
CA THR A 23 19.69 -9.62 -11.48
C THR A 23 18.34 -9.14 -12.01
N LEU A 24 18.18 -7.84 -12.20
CA LEU A 24 16.99 -7.22 -12.79
C LEU A 24 17.38 -6.28 -13.92
N GLU A 25 16.56 -6.23 -14.97
CA GLU A 25 16.71 -5.28 -16.09
C GLU A 25 16.46 -3.85 -15.61
N THR A 26 17.40 -2.93 -15.83
CA THR A 26 17.27 -1.50 -15.52
C THR A 26 17.39 -0.64 -16.77
N ALA A 27 17.18 0.67 -16.66
CA ALA A 27 17.38 1.59 -17.78
C ALA A 27 18.81 1.57 -18.33
N ASP A 28 19.79 1.25 -17.49
CA ASP A 28 21.21 1.16 -17.85
C ASP A 28 21.64 -0.28 -18.24
N GLY A 29 20.67 -1.20 -18.41
CA GLY A 29 20.90 -2.62 -18.68
C GLY A 29 20.72 -3.52 -17.46
N PRO A 30 21.03 -4.83 -17.58
CA PRO A 30 20.90 -5.79 -16.49
C PRO A 30 21.84 -5.43 -15.35
N LYS A 31 21.31 -5.42 -14.12
CA LYS A 31 22.09 -5.11 -12.92
C LYS A 31 21.90 -6.21 -11.88
N THR A 32 22.99 -6.70 -11.31
CA THR A 32 22.98 -7.64 -10.19
C THR A 32 23.23 -6.87 -8.90
N LEU A 33 22.31 -6.98 -7.94
CA LEU A 33 22.48 -6.43 -6.58
C LEU A 33 21.97 -7.43 -5.54
N ARG A 34 22.50 -7.30 -4.32
CA ARG A 34 21.87 -7.93 -3.16
C ARG A 34 20.46 -7.40 -2.96
N LEU A 35 19.53 -8.23 -2.52
CA LEU A 35 18.15 -7.83 -2.32
C LEU A 35 18.02 -6.67 -1.33
N GLY A 36 18.83 -6.64 -0.27
CA GLY A 36 18.90 -5.48 0.64
C GLY A 36 19.34 -4.17 -0.03
N ALA A 37 20.19 -4.24 -1.07
CA ALA A 37 20.57 -3.08 -1.88
C ALA A 37 19.45 -2.66 -2.83
N TRP A 38 18.71 -3.62 -3.42
CA TRP A 38 17.53 -3.34 -4.23
C TRP A 38 16.45 -2.53 -3.47
N LEU A 39 16.29 -2.75 -2.15
CA LEU A 39 15.36 -1.98 -1.33
C LEU A 39 15.69 -0.47 -1.28
N ASN A 40 16.93 -0.08 -1.58
CA ASN A 40 17.35 1.32 -1.66
C ASN A 40 17.34 1.85 -3.09
N TYR A 41 17.62 0.97 -4.07
CA TYR A 41 17.72 1.35 -5.47
C TYR A 41 16.34 1.53 -6.12
N ASP A 42 15.42 0.57 -5.93
CA ASP A 42 14.06 0.63 -6.48
C ASP A 42 13.05 -0.13 -5.58
N PRO A 43 12.69 0.43 -4.41
CA PRO A 43 11.75 -0.21 -3.49
C PRO A 43 10.35 -0.40 -4.10
N VAL A 44 9.92 0.49 -5.01
CA VAL A 44 8.58 0.40 -5.61
C VAL A 44 8.48 -0.82 -6.51
N ARG A 45 9.50 -1.09 -7.34
CA ARG A 45 9.54 -2.30 -8.17
C ARG A 45 9.57 -3.56 -7.33
N ILE A 46 10.44 -3.63 -6.33
CA ILE A 46 10.51 -4.81 -5.44
C ILE A 46 9.14 -5.06 -4.78
N HIS A 47 8.49 -4.01 -4.30
CA HIS A 47 7.15 -4.13 -3.73
C HIS A 47 6.10 -4.64 -4.76
N LYS A 48 6.13 -4.15 -6.00
CA LYS A 48 5.22 -4.64 -7.07
C LYS A 48 5.46 -6.13 -7.38
N MET A 49 6.71 -6.56 -7.47
CA MET A 49 7.09 -7.95 -7.70
C MET A 49 6.55 -8.87 -6.60
N ILE A 50 6.61 -8.43 -5.34
CA ILE A 50 6.09 -9.18 -4.18
C ILE A 50 4.56 -9.21 -4.15
N VAL A 51 3.92 -8.04 -4.19
CA VAL A 51 2.48 -7.91 -3.85
C VAL A 51 1.56 -8.05 -5.07
N ARG A 52 1.94 -7.47 -6.22
CA ARG A 52 1.07 -7.41 -7.40
C ARG A 52 1.35 -8.56 -8.36
N GLU A 53 2.61 -8.73 -8.72
CA GLU A 53 3.03 -9.72 -9.72
C GLU A 53 3.19 -11.11 -9.10
N LYS A 54 3.46 -11.17 -7.77
CA LYS A 54 3.68 -12.41 -7.01
C LYS A 54 4.81 -13.27 -7.58
N THR A 55 5.80 -12.61 -8.18
CA THR A 55 6.96 -13.25 -8.82
C THR A 55 8.16 -13.36 -7.88
N LEU A 56 8.17 -12.59 -6.79
CA LEU A 56 9.26 -12.55 -5.82
C LEU A 56 8.74 -12.91 -4.42
N LYS A 57 9.22 -14.04 -3.87
CA LYS A 57 8.97 -14.44 -2.48
C LYS A 57 10.18 -14.01 -1.63
N VAL A 58 9.94 -13.37 -0.49
CA VAL A 58 11.01 -12.83 0.35
C VAL A 58 10.78 -13.16 1.82
N ASP A 59 11.86 -13.17 2.58
CA ASP A 59 11.78 -13.21 4.03
C ASP A 59 11.10 -11.95 4.59
N ALA A 60 10.18 -12.15 5.53
CA ALA A 60 9.38 -11.07 6.08
C ALA A 60 10.22 -10.11 6.95
N ILE A 61 11.16 -10.66 7.72
CA ILE A 61 11.92 -9.90 8.72
C ILE A 61 13.08 -9.17 8.04
N GLU A 62 13.84 -9.87 7.20
CA GLU A 62 15.05 -9.32 6.58
C GLU A 62 14.77 -8.41 5.40
N VAL A 63 13.63 -8.60 4.70
CA VAL A 63 13.36 -7.91 3.43
C VAL A 63 12.04 -7.15 3.47
N TYR A 64 10.92 -7.82 3.71
CA TYR A 64 9.60 -7.19 3.57
C TYR A 64 9.37 -6.04 4.58
N ASN A 65 9.71 -6.25 5.85
CA ASN A 65 9.56 -5.24 6.89
C ASN A 65 10.46 -4.00 6.65
N PRO A 66 11.76 -4.16 6.34
CA PRO A 66 12.61 -3.04 5.93
C PRO A 66 12.10 -2.34 4.66
N LEU A 67 11.57 -3.08 3.69
CA LEU A 67 11.01 -2.54 2.46
C LEU A 67 9.89 -1.53 2.75
N MET A 68 8.98 -1.80 3.71
CA MET A 68 7.92 -0.85 4.07
C MET A 68 8.46 0.53 4.47
N SER A 69 9.56 0.53 5.24
CA SER A 69 10.21 1.77 5.68
C SER A 69 10.89 2.52 4.52
N LYS A 70 11.49 1.79 3.57
CA LYS A 70 12.13 2.36 2.38
C LYS A 70 11.10 2.89 1.39
N LEU A 71 10.03 2.13 1.16
CA LEU A 71 8.92 2.47 0.28
C LEU A 71 8.26 3.79 0.70
N ARG A 72 8.01 3.97 2.00
CA ARG A 72 7.44 5.22 2.54
C ARG A 72 8.29 6.46 2.22
N ARG A 73 9.62 6.31 2.15
CA ARG A 73 10.56 7.40 1.85
C ARG A 73 10.73 7.65 0.36
N ALA A 74 10.71 6.59 -0.44
CA ALA A 74 10.91 6.67 -1.88
C ALA A 74 9.68 7.20 -2.62
N ASP A 75 8.48 6.74 -2.24
CA ASP A 75 7.22 7.19 -2.84
C ASP A 75 6.10 7.16 -1.80
N GLN A 76 5.87 8.32 -1.17
CA GLN A 76 4.83 8.49 -0.17
C GLN A 76 3.42 8.29 -0.76
N VAL A 77 3.21 8.66 -2.02
CA VAL A 77 1.90 8.55 -2.67
C VAL A 77 1.57 7.09 -2.93
N TYR A 78 2.51 6.32 -3.48
CA TYR A 78 2.39 4.88 -3.67
C TYR A 78 2.18 4.17 -2.34
N TYR A 79 2.99 4.50 -1.33
CA TYR A 79 2.88 3.90 0.00
C TYR A 79 1.51 4.14 0.62
N LYS A 80 1.00 5.38 0.61
CA LYS A 80 -0.34 5.70 1.11
C LYS A 80 -1.43 4.91 0.37
N LYS A 81 -1.33 4.81 -0.95
CA LYS A 81 -2.29 4.06 -1.78
C LYS A 81 -2.28 2.57 -1.45
N PHE A 82 -1.10 2.01 -1.21
CA PHE A 82 -0.94 0.61 -0.82
C PHE A 82 -1.50 0.35 0.58
N MET A 83 -1.14 1.18 1.56
CA MET A 83 -1.59 1.02 2.93
C MET A 83 -3.11 1.15 3.04
N GLY A 84 -3.70 2.12 2.33
CA GLY A 84 -5.16 2.30 2.31
C GLY A 84 -5.75 2.40 3.71
N LEU A 85 -6.61 1.44 4.08
CA LEU A 85 -7.24 1.32 5.40
C LEU A 85 -6.33 0.75 6.51
N ASN A 86 -5.14 0.24 6.16
CA ASN A 86 -4.18 -0.33 7.11
C ASN A 86 -3.30 0.73 7.79
N VAL A 87 -3.64 2.02 7.67
CA VAL A 87 -2.97 3.10 8.40
C VAL A 87 -3.61 3.30 9.76
N THR A 88 -2.81 3.72 10.75
CA THR A 88 -3.29 4.14 12.07
C THR A 88 -3.71 5.61 12.03
N ILE A 89 -4.83 5.94 12.68
CA ILE A 89 -5.43 7.28 12.70
C ILE A 89 -5.90 7.68 14.09
N ASP A 90 -5.94 8.99 14.32
CA ASP A 90 -6.51 9.66 15.50
C ASP A 90 -8.04 9.76 15.39
N PHE A 91 -8.73 8.62 15.43
CA PHE A 91 -10.19 8.63 15.28
C PHE A 91 -10.88 9.02 16.61
N PRO A 92 -11.82 9.99 16.60
CA PRO A 92 -12.51 10.44 17.82
C PRO A 92 -13.22 9.33 18.58
N GLY A 93 -13.17 9.39 19.91
CA GLY A 93 -13.78 8.39 20.79
C GLY A 93 -12.87 7.22 21.17
N PHE A 94 -11.63 7.19 20.66
CA PHE A 94 -10.62 6.21 21.03
C PHE A 94 -9.51 6.86 21.86
N ALA A 95 -8.99 6.12 22.84
CA ALA A 95 -7.94 6.60 23.74
C ALA A 95 -6.55 6.66 23.07
N SER A 96 -6.36 5.98 21.94
CA SER A 96 -5.11 5.90 21.19
C SER A 96 -5.39 5.81 19.70
N ASP A 97 -4.36 5.97 18.89
CA ASP A 97 -4.44 5.71 17.45
C ASP A 97 -4.95 4.28 17.17
N ILE A 98 -5.83 4.15 16.18
CA ILE A 98 -6.41 2.87 15.77
C ILE A 98 -6.26 2.65 14.27
N LEU A 99 -6.31 1.41 13.82
CA LEU A 99 -6.37 1.11 12.38
C LEU A 99 -7.63 1.69 11.76
N ALA A 100 -7.49 2.45 10.67
CA ALA A 100 -8.61 3.08 9.96
C ALA A 100 -9.66 2.07 9.46
N LYS A 101 -9.24 0.81 9.23
CA LYS A 101 -10.14 -0.32 8.94
C LYS A 101 -11.22 -0.51 10.02
N ILE A 102 -10.88 -0.30 11.30
CA ILE A 102 -11.80 -0.53 12.42
C ILE A 102 -13.03 0.40 12.35
N PRO A 103 -12.89 1.75 12.35
CA PRO A 103 -14.04 2.64 12.24
C PRO A 103 -14.70 2.55 10.86
N PHE A 104 -13.95 2.28 9.79
CA PHE A 104 -14.53 2.04 8.46
C PHE A 104 -15.55 0.88 8.47
N GLU A 105 -15.28 -0.19 9.21
CA GLU A 105 -16.16 -1.35 9.31
C GLU A 105 -17.28 -1.18 10.34
N ASN A 106 -16.93 -0.68 11.54
CA ASN A 106 -17.81 -0.67 12.72
C ASN A 106 -18.62 0.61 12.89
N ASP A 107 -18.11 1.74 12.42
CA ASP A 107 -18.80 3.05 12.46
C ASP A 107 -18.65 3.79 11.12
N PRO A 108 -19.28 3.27 10.04
CA PRO A 108 -19.14 3.85 8.70
C PRO A 108 -19.66 5.28 8.62
N ILE A 109 -20.65 5.66 9.44
CA ILE A 109 -21.19 7.03 9.48
C ILE A 109 -20.19 7.98 10.12
N GLY A 110 -19.68 7.66 11.31
CA GLY A 110 -18.67 8.46 11.98
C GLY A 110 -17.38 8.53 11.16
N PHE A 111 -16.96 7.40 10.58
CA PHE A 111 -15.81 7.36 9.68
C PHE A 111 -16.00 8.26 8.46
N TYR A 112 -17.17 8.24 7.81
CA TYR A 112 -17.47 9.15 6.69
C TYR A 112 -17.44 10.62 7.12
N LYS A 113 -18.04 10.96 8.27
CA LYS A 113 -18.02 12.33 8.80
C LYS A 113 -16.58 12.79 9.05
N TRP A 114 -15.77 11.98 9.72
CA TRP A 114 -14.36 12.27 9.97
C TRP A 114 -13.55 12.37 8.66
N TRP A 115 -13.58 11.32 7.83
CA TRP A 115 -12.76 11.21 6.63
C TRP A 115 -13.13 12.25 5.57
N ARG A 116 -14.42 12.34 5.23
CA ARG A 116 -14.91 13.13 4.09
C ARG A 116 -15.29 14.55 4.47
N LYS A 117 -15.99 14.76 5.58
CA LYS A 117 -16.39 16.11 6.01
C LYS A 117 -15.30 16.80 6.82
N GLY A 118 -14.58 16.05 7.64
CA GLY A 118 -13.40 16.52 8.38
C GLY A 118 -12.18 16.80 7.52
N LYS A 119 -12.24 16.50 6.22
CA LYS A 119 -11.16 16.69 5.23
C LYS A 119 -9.89 15.92 5.60
N HIS A 120 -10.03 14.63 5.91
CA HIS A 120 -8.93 13.73 6.28
C HIS A 120 -8.62 12.73 5.16
N GLU A 121 -8.94 13.06 3.90
CA GLU A 121 -8.64 12.19 2.76
C GLU A 121 -7.14 12.02 2.49
N ASP A 122 -6.30 12.93 2.99
CA ASP A 122 -4.84 12.84 2.94
C ASP A 122 -4.26 11.88 4.00
N LYS A 123 -4.99 11.65 5.09
CA LYS A 123 -4.62 10.72 6.17
C LYS A 123 -4.88 9.26 5.77
N VAL A 124 -6.00 9.00 5.09
CA VAL A 124 -6.40 7.63 4.67
C VAL A 124 -6.76 7.61 3.20
N TYR A 125 -6.03 6.84 2.41
CA TYR A 125 -6.42 6.61 1.02
C TYR A 125 -7.53 5.58 0.93
N LEU A 126 -8.65 5.94 0.31
CA LEU A 126 -9.70 4.99 -0.07
C LEU A 126 -9.66 4.76 -1.59
N SER A 127 -9.53 3.49 -1.99
CA SER A 127 -9.75 3.09 -3.38
C SER A 127 -11.18 3.43 -3.81
N LYS A 128 -11.44 3.50 -5.11
CA LYS A 128 -12.80 3.69 -5.66
C LYS A 128 -13.81 2.68 -5.08
N VAL A 129 -13.40 1.42 -4.95
CA VAL A 129 -14.22 0.35 -4.36
C VAL A 129 -14.52 0.62 -2.88
N ASN A 130 -13.51 1.01 -2.08
CA ASN A 130 -13.74 1.32 -0.67
C ASN A 130 -14.58 2.59 -0.47
N GLN A 131 -14.44 3.59 -1.35
CA GLN A 131 -15.32 4.76 -1.36
C GLN A 131 -16.76 4.34 -1.65
N PHE A 132 -16.99 3.49 -2.65
CA PHE A 132 -18.31 2.96 -2.94
C PHE A 132 -18.92 2.22 -1.76
N ILE A 133 -18.18 1.29 -1.15
CA ILE A 133 -18.64 0.54 0.04
C ILE A 133 -19.03 1.49 1.18
N LEU A 134 -18.18 2.47 1.49
CA LEU A 134 -18.45 3.45 2.55
C LEU A 134 -19.70 4.27 2.22
N PHE A 135 -19.76 4.83 1.02
CA PHE A 135 -20.84 5.73 0.62
C PHE A 135 -22.17 4.99 0.51
N GLN A 136 -22.16 3.75 0.01
CA GLN A 136 -23.35 2.90 -0.03
C GLN A 136 -23.88 2.65 1.38
N LYS A 137 -23.02 2.23 2.34
CA LYS A 137 -23.44 2.03 3.74
C LYS A 137 -24.05 3.29 4.34
N VAL A 138 -23.38 4.44 4.19
CA VAL A 138 -23.88 5.71 4.73
C VAL A 138 -25.19 6.13 4.05
N SER A 139 -25.34 5.90 2.75
CA SER A 139 -26.56 6.23 2.01
C SER A 139 -27.78 5.43 2.50
N LEU A 140 -27.57 4.18 2.91
CA LEU A 140 -28.62 3.31 3.43
C LEU A 140 -28.99 3.66 4.87
N MET A 141 -28.02 4.08 5.68
CA MET A 141 -28.23 4.32 7.11
C MET A 141 -28.62 5.78 7.41
N GLU A 142 -27.92 6.75 6.83
CA GLU A 142 -28.12 8.19 7.10
C GLU A 142 -27.84 9.04 5.84
N PRO A 143 -28.68 8.97 4.79
CA PRO A 143 -28.44 9.65 3.51
C PRO A 143 -28.34 11.18 3.64
N LYS A 144 -29.01 11.77 4.63
CA LYS A 144 -28.97 13.22 4.91
C LYS A 144 -27.57 13.70 5.32
N THR A 145 -26.73 12.80 5.83
CA THR A 145 -25.34 13.11 6.16
C THR A 145 -24.48 13.24 4.90
N MET A 146 -24.85 12.69 3.76
CA MET A 146 -23.96 12.64 2.60
C MET A 146 -23.88 13.97 1.82
N LEU A 147 -22.71 14.23 1.24
CA LEU A 147 -22.54 15.27 0.24
C LEU A 147 -23.22 14.86 -1.07
N LYS A 148 -23.82 15.81 -1.79
CA LYS A 148 -24.51 15.55 -3.07
C LYS A 148 -23.63 14.80 -4.08
N LYS A 149 -22.37 15.21 -4.22
CA LYS A 149 -21.38 14.54 -5.09
C LYS A 149 -21.12 13.06 -4.72
N ASP A 150 -21.18 12.72 -3.44
CA ASP A 150 -20.91 11.35 -2.98
C ASP A 150 -22.16 10.47 -3.16
N LEU A 151 -23.37 11.06 -3.10
CA LEU A 151 -24.61 10.39 -3.50
C LEU A 151 -24.65 10.14 -5.01
N GLU A 152 -24.24 11.12 -5.82
CA GLU A 152 -24.11 10.96 -7.27
C GLU A 152 -23.06 9.90 -7.62
N PHE A 153 -21.95 9.83 -6.88
CA PHE A 153 -20.96 8.77 -7.03
C PHE A 153 -21.57 7.38 -6.88
N VAL A 154 -22.37 7.14 -5.84
CA VAL A 154 -23.01 5.83 -5.62
C VAL A 154 -23.99 5.47 -6.75
N ARG A 155 -24.67 6.46 -7.32
CA ARG A 155 -25.63 6.25 -8.42
C ARG A 155 -24.98 5.90 -9.76
N ASN A 156 -23.72 6.32 -9.96
CA ASN A 156 -22.99 6.23 -11.22
C ASN A 156 -21.79 5.26 -11.17
N PHE A 157 -21.63 4.50 -10.08
CA PHE A 157 -20.54 3.55 -9.88
C PHE A 157 -20.84 2.21 -10.55
#